data_AF-E0I8R5-F1
#
_entry.id   AF-E0I8R5-F1
#
_cell.length_a   1.000
_cell.length_b   1.000
_cell.length_c   1.000
_cell.angle_alpha   90.00
_cell.angle_beta   90.00
_cell.angle_gamma   90.00
#
_symmetry.space_group_name_H-M   'P 1'
#
loop_
_entity.id
_entity.type
_entity.pdbx_description
1 polymer ?
#
loop_
_entity_poly.entity_id
_entity_poly.type
_entity_poly.pdbx_seq_one_letter_code
_entity_poly.pdbx_strand_id
1 'polypeptide(L)'
;MYRLRINKTCAFVIEAKYEDVDNFNKGLAPAKFGNGEDARWGFINRKGKIIIKPQFRFAMPFEGGLAQVTIGEPTLDQVYNLPFGYINRQGEYVWKPSH
;
A
#
# COMPACT_ATOMS: atom_id res chain seq x y z
N MET A 1 -3.76 35.40 -12.47
CA MET A 1 -4.25 34.04 -12.16
C MET A 1 -3.07 33.09 -12.14
N TYR A 2 -2.45 32.84 -10.99
CA TYR A 2 -1.25 32.00 -10.89
C TYR A 2 -1.67 30.55 -10.64
N ARG A 3 -1.43 29.66 -11.62
CA ARG A 3 -1.59 28.21 -11.46
C ARG A 3 -0.43 27.69 -10.60
N LEU A 4 -0.72 27.27 -9.37
CA LEU A 4 0.26 26.62 -8.50
C LEU A 4 0.69 25.29 -9.12
N ARG A 5 1.90 25.25 -9.69
CA ARG A 5 2.60 24.01 -10.03
C ARG A 5 3.05 23.39 -8.72
N ILE A 6 2.33 22.38 -8.25
CA ILE A 6 2.74 21.63 -7.07
C ILE A 6 3.90 20.72 -7.48
N ASN A 7 5.13 21.20 -7.34
CA ASN A 7 6.30 20.34 -7.15
C ASN A 7 6.13 19.66 -5.79
N LYS A 8 5.38 18.56 -5.73
CA LYS A 8 5.29 17.73 -4.53
C LYS A 8 6.55 16.87 -4.47
N THR A 9 7.64 17.51 -4.04
CA THR A 9 8.85 16.87 -3.58
C THR A 9 8.44 15.73 -2.64
N CYS A 10 8.82 14.51 -3.02
CA CYS A 10 8.59 13.26 -2.29
C CYS A 10 9.36 13.26 -0.96
N ALA A 11 8.93 14.05 0.01
CA ALA A 11 9.51 14.07 1.34
C ALA A 11 8.85 12.99 2.21
N PHE A 12 9.58 11.88 2.37
CA PHE A 12 9.33 10.78 3.30
C PHE A 12 9.31 11.28 4.75
N VAL A 13 8.24 11.01 5.51
CA VAL A 13 8.31 10.78 6.97
C VAL A 13 7.09 9.94 7.37
N ILE A 14 7.24 8.63 7.47
CA ILE A 14 6.41 7.87 8.40
C ILE A 14 7.37 6.94 9.13
N GLU A 15 7.61 7.24 10.41
CA GLU A 15 8.26 6.33 11.34
C GLU A 15 7.42 5.05 11.36
N ALA A 16 7.91 4.03 10.65
CA ALA A 16 7.38 2.72 10.80
C ALA A 16 7.81 2.22 12.19
N LYS A 17 6.94 2.44 13.18
CA LYS A 17 7.03 1.79 14.50
C LYS A 17 6.92 0.28 14.30
N TYR A 18 8.03 -0.35 13.97
CA TYR A 18 8.19 -1.79 14.03
C TYR A 18 8.92 -2.11 15.33
N GLU A 19 8.18 -2.15 16.45
CA GLU A 19 8.55 -2.98 17.61
C GLU A 19 8.18 -4.43 17.29
N ASP A 20 8.80 -4.97 16.25
CA ASP A 20 9.04 -6.40 16.06
C ASP A 20 9.87 -6.53 14.80
N VAL A 21 11.18 -6.37 14.99
CA VAL A 21 12.19 -6.58 13.96
C VAL A 21 12.30 -8.08 13.77
N ASP A 22 11.45 -8.69 12.93
CA ASP A 22 11.79 -10.06 12.48
C ASP A 22 11.27 -10.51 11.11
N ASN A 23 10.56 -9.67 10.33
CA ASN A 23 10.02 -10.17 9.06
C ASN A 23 9.94 -9.12 7.95
N PHE A 24 11.10 -8.59 7.51
CA PHE A 24 11.28 -8.43 6.05
C PHE A 24 11.32 -9.83 5.43
N ASN A 25 10.20 -10.55 5.49
CA ASN A 25 10.07 -11.89 4.96
C ASN A 25 10.13 -11.74 3.44
N LYS A 26 11.36 -11.81 2.92
CA LYS A 26 11.68 -11.88 1.50
C LYS A 26 11.52 -10.55 0.71
N GLY A 27 11.83 -9.41 1.33
CA GLY A 27 12.40 -8.23 0.65
C GLY A 27 11.50 -7.02 0.36
N LEU A 28 10.19 -7.09 0.63
CA LEU A 28 9.23 -6.00 0.43
C LEU A 28 8.44 -5.70 1.71
N ALA A 29 8.16 -4.42 1.95
CA ALA A 29 7.33 -3.97 3.07
C ALA A 29 6.21 -3.05 2.56
N PRO A 30 4.98 -3.16 3.11
CA PRO A 30 3.90 -2.26 2.79
C PRO A 30 4.22 -0.87 3.37
N ALA A 31 3.96 0.18 2.59
CA ALA A 31 4.17 1.55 3.01
C ALA A 31 2.98 2.41 2.56
N LYS A 32 2.53 3.29 3.44
CA LYS A 32 1.45 4.24 3.20
C LYS A 32 2.04 5.53 2.60
N PHE A 33 1.40 6.06 1.58
CA PHE A 33 1.78 7.27 0.87
C PHE A 33 0.61 8.23 0.83
N GLY A 34 0.85 9.50 1.19
CA GLY A 34 -0.20 10.51 1.30
C GLY A 34 -0.83 10.56 2.69
N ASN A 35 -1.75 11.51 2.87
CA ASN A 35 -2.38 11.85 4.14
C ASN A 35 -3.91 11.83 4.00
N GLY A 36 -4.63 11.57 5.09
CA GLY A 36 -6.09 11.55 5.09
C GLY A 36 -6.69 10.41 4.27
N GLU A 37 -7.86 10.67 3.68
CA GLU A 37 -8.66 9.71 2.90
C GLU A 37 -8.03 9.35 1.54
N ASP A 38 -7.19 10.24 1.01
CA ASP A 38 -6.43 10.03 -0.24
C ASP A 38 -5.20 9.15 -0.06
N ALA A 39 -4.86 8.76 1.18
CA ALA A 39 -3.69 7.95 1.41
C ALA A 39 -3.84 6.57 0.76
N ARG A 40 -2.77 6.12 0.11
CA ARG A 40 -2.71 4.82 -0.57
C ARG A 40 -1.51 4.03 -0.11
N TRP A 41 -1.66 2.72 -0.09
CA TRP A 41 -0.60 1.78 0.23
C TRP A 41 0.05 1.28 -1.05
N GLY A 42 1.38 1.18 -0.99
CA GLY A 42 2.23 0.53 -1.98
C GLY A 42 3.26 -0.33 -1.26
N PHE A 43 4.27 -0.80 -2.00
CA PHE A 43 5.32 -1.64 -1.43
C PHE A 43 6.70 -1.10 -1.78
N ILE A 44 7.56 -1.05 -0.76
CA ILE A 44 8.95 -0.61 -0.87
C ILE A 44 9.88 -1.78 -0.60
N ASN A 45 11.06 -1.78 -1.23
CA ASN A 45 12.12 -2.71 -0.88
C ASN A 45 12.91 -2.23 0.35
N ARG A 46 13.84 -3.06 0.84
CA ARG A 46 14.77 -2.72 1.94
C ARG A 46 15.62 -1.46 1.70
N LYS A 47 15.76 -1.01 0.46
CA LYS A 47 16.48 0.22 0.08
C LYS A 47 15.56 1.44 0.04
N GLY A 48 14.30 1.31 0.45
CA GLY A 48 13.28 2.38 0.39
C GLY A 48 12.76 2.68 -1.02
N LYS A 49 13.14 1.88 -2.02
CA LYS A 49 12.64 2.07 -3.40
C LYS A 49 11.23 1.49 -3.51
N ILE A 50 10.32 2.29 -4.07
CA ILE A 50 8.97 1.84 -4.43
C ILE A 50 9.06 0.79 -5.53
N ILE A 51 8.59 -0.41 -5.24
CA ILE A 51 8.48 -1.52 -6.19
C ILE A 51 7.06 -1.61 -6.73
N ILE A 52 6.07 -1.47 -5.84
CA ILE A 52 4.66 -1.43 -6.21
C ILE A 52 4.14 -0.04 -5.89
N LYS A 53 3.66 0.67 -6.92
CA LYS A 53 3.17 2.04 -6.77
C LYS A 53 2.00 2.08 -5.76
N PRO A 54 1.86 3.17 -4.99
CA PRO A 54 0.78 3.31 -4.04
C PRO A 54 -0.54 3.41 -4.81
N GLN A 55 -1.39 2.39 -4.68
CA GLN A 55 -2.67 2.31 -5.38
C GLN A 55 -3.76 1.61 -4.56
N PHE A 56 -3.38 0.96 -3.46
CA PHE A 56 -4.30 0.20 -2.63
C PHE A 56 -4.82 1.06 -1.48
N ARG A 57 -6.02 0.76 -1.00
CA ARG A 57 -6.52 1.39 0.23
C ARG A 57 -5.78 0.89 1.46
N PHE A 58 -5.50 -0.41 1.46
CA PHE A 58 -4.79 -1.09 2.52
C PHE A 58 -3.96 -2.22 1.92
N ALA A 59 -2.82 -2.51 2.54
CA ALA A 59 -1.95 -3.59 2.11
C ALA A 59 -1.32 -4.27 3.32
N MET A 60 -1.45 -5.59 3.40
CA MET A 60 -0.77 -6.40 4.40
C MET A 60 0.65 -6.75 3.94
N PRO A 61 1.56 -7.10 4.87
CA PRO A 61 2.86 -7.65 4.52
C PRO A 61 2.77 -8.89 3.63
N PHE A 62 3.86 -9.18 2.91
CA PHE A 62 3.94 -10.40 2.13
C PHE A 62 4.14 -11.62 3.04
N GLU A 63 3.23 -12.57 2.96
CA GLU A 63 3.29 -13.87 3.64
C GLU A 63 3.18 -14.99 2.59
N GLY A 64 4.06 -15.98 2.65
CA GLY A 64 4.07 -17.06 1.66
C GLY A 64 4.34 -16.63 0.21
N GLY A 65 4.71 -15.36 -0.04
CA GLY A 65 4.89 -14.81 -1.40
C GLY A 65 3.68 -14.03 -1.93
N LEU A 66 2.60 -13.94 -1.15
CA LEU A 66 1.40 -13.19 -1.48
C LEU A 66 1.17 -12.07 -0.45
N ALA A 67 0.57 -10.98 -0.87
CA ALA A 67 0.10 -9.93 0.01
C ALA A 67 -1.38 -9.69 -0.22
N GLN A 68 -2.15 -9.60 0.86
CA GLN A 68 -3.54 -9.17 0.79
C GLN A 68 -3.59 -7.66 0.60
N VAL A 69 -4.35 -7.21 -0.38
CA VAL A 69 -4.56 -5.79 -0.67
C VAL A 69 -6.04 -5.50 -0.78
N THR A 70 -6.45 -4.34 -0.30
CA THR A 70 -7.84 -3.88 -0.38
C THR A 70 -7.94 -2.77 -1.40
N ILE A 71 -8.96 -2.84 -2.25
CA ILE A 71 -9.30 -1.80 -3.21
C ILE A 71 -10.66 -1.19 -2.87
N GLY A 72 -10.92 0.00 -3.42
CA GLY A 72 -12.20 0.67 -3.26
C GLY A 72 -12.27 1.62 -2.05
N GLU A 73 -13.35 2.39 -2.06
CA GLU A 73 -13.74 3.29 -0.97
C GLU A 73 -14.80 2.62 -0.11
N PRO A 74 -14.80 2.78 1.23
CA PRO A 74 -15.80 2.19 2.09
C PRO A 74 -17.06 2.98 1.86
N THR A 75 -18.03 2.37 1.22
CA THR A 75 -19.39 2.87 1.32
C THR A 75 -19.89 2.58 2.73
N LEU A 76 -20.88 3.34 3.20
CA LEU A 76 -21.50 3.12 4.51
C LEU A 76 -21.94 1.65 4.72
N ASP A 77 -22.28 0.97 3.61
CA ASP A 77 -22.73 -0.42 3.59
C ASP A 77 -21.58 -1.45 3.53
N GLN A 78 -20.36 -1.03 3.19
CA GLN A 78 -19.20 -1.91 2.97
C GLN A 78 -18.04 -1.66 3.94
N VAL A 79 -18.25 -0.88 5.02
CA VAL A 79 -17.23 -0.57 6.04
C VAL A 79 -16.54 -1.84 6.56
N TYR A 80 -17.27 -2.96 6.66
CA TYR A 80 -16.76 -4.23 7.16
C TYR A 80 -16.37 -5.25 6.08
N ASN A 81 -16.71 -5.02 4.80
CA ASN A 81 -16.50 -5.97 3.70
C ASN A 81 -15.99 -5.25 2.44
N LEU A 82 -14.84 -4.59 2.58
CA LEU A 82 -14.17 -4.02 1.41
C LEU A 82 -13.63 -5.16 0.50
N PRO A 83 -13.77 -5.02 -0.82
CA PRO A 83 -13.21 -5.99 -1.75
C PRO A 83 -11.68 -6.05 -1.59
N PHE A 84 -11.18 -7.23 -1.23
CA PHE A 84 -9.76 -7.52 -1.12
C PHE A 84 -9.31 -8.47 -2.22
N GLY A 85 -8.01 -8.49 -2.49
CA GLY A 85 -7.35 -9.31 -3.49
C GLY A 85 -6.00 -9.78 -2.97
N TYR A 86 -5.38 -10.73 -3.65
CA TYR A 86 -4.02 -11.15 -3.36
C TYR A 86 -3.11 -10.79 -4.52
N ILE A 87 -1.98 -10.15 -4.22
CA ILE A 87 -0.94 -9.82 -5.20
C ILE A 87 0.35 -10.59 -4.91
N ASN A 88 1.13 -10.84 -5.95
CA ASN A 88 2.51 -11.32 -5.83
C ASN A 88 3.48 -10.14 -5.59
N ARG A 89 4.78 -10.46 -5.44
CA ARG A 89 5.84 -9.46 -5.17
C ARG A 89 6.09 -8.48 -6.31
N GLN A 90 5.62 -8.80 -7.51
CA GLN A 90 5.70 -7.96 -8.69
C GLN A 90 4.52 -6.97 -8.74
N GLY A 91 3.53 -7.13 -7.85
CA GLY A 91 2.31 -6.32 -7.82
C GLY A 91 1.20 -6.85 -8.74
N GLU A 92 1.35 -8.07 -9.25
CA GLU A 92 0.35 -8.71 -10.10
C GLU A 92 -0.68 -9.43 -9.24
N TYR A 93 -1.96 -9.30 -9.59
CA TYR A 93 -3.03 -10.02 -8.90
C TYR A 93 -2.97 -11.51 -9.20
N VAL A 94 -2.78 -12.29 -8.14
CA VAL A 94 -2.96 -13.75 -8.14
C VAL A 94 -4.43 -14.08 -7.93
N TRP A 95 -5.11 -13.29 -7.11
CA TRP A 95 -6.56 -13.33 -6.97
C TRP A 95 -7.11 -11.91 -7.01
N LYS A 96 -7.98 -11.63 -7.98
CA LYS A 96 -8.62 -10.34 -8.11
C LYS A 96 -9.82 -10.28 -7.16
N PRO A 97 -10.04 -9.13 -6.50
CA PRO A 97 -11.28 -8.90 -5.77
C PRO A 97 -12.46 -9.11 -6.71
N SER A 98 -13.31 -10.10 -6.39
CA SER A 98 -14.60 -10.26 -7.06
C SER A 98 -15.56 -9.20 -6.53
N HIS A 99 -16.16 -8.44 -7.43
CA HIS A 99 -17.34 -7.61 -7.14
C HIS A 99 -18.58 -8.50 -7.01
#